data_AF-A0A929A2I6-F1
#
_entry.id   AF-A0A929A2I6-F1
#
_cell.length_a   1.000
_cell.length_b   1.000
_cell.length_c   1.000
_cell.angle_alpha   90.00
_cell.angle_beta   90.00
_cell.angle_gamma   90.00
#
_symmetry.space_group_name_H-M   'P 1'
#
loop_
_entity.id
_entity.type
_entity.pdbx_description
1 polymer ?
#
loop_
_entity_poly.entity_id
_entity_poly.type
_entity_poly.pdbx_seq_one_letter_code
_entity_poly.pdbx_strand_id
1 'polypeptide(L)'
;MNRTVKLILDIVMGTVIPILILDNLNEQLGTVTTYVVAALVPVAWIFIDLFFITKRFNFITSYVAAFAIGRGLLAFWFVDGIQFAFKDSVSSLFAVMIFGISIIIRKPIIQYFLMQGLGPDSPQEEKSLKGLLKEPKVYRSLVNGTKLVLIIALLTGIANFFLNLHIVVADFGTTAFNQQVAQVNAITRIALTIPELASIGIAAAYIRRAMFYYLPKEKDKDQSESDFWDLLQLREIEKTAADS
;
A
#
# COMPACT_ATOMS: atom_id res chain seq x y z
N MET A 1 -2.28 -20.41 8.52
CA MET A 1 -1.55 -20.50 7.24
C MET A 1 -0.15 -19.91 7.42
N ASN A 2 0.89 -20.52 6.83
CA ASN A 2 2.25 -19.98 6.89
C ASN A 2 2.33 -18.63 6.12
N ARG A 3 3.13 -17.67 6.62
CA ARG A 3 3.33 -16.35 5.99
C ARG A 3 3.82 -16.45 4.54
N THR A 4 4.74 -17.37 4.25
CA THR A 4 5.25 -17.58 2.88
C THR A 4 4.14 -18.07 1.95
N VAL A 5 3.32 -19.01 2.41
CA VAL A 5 2.18 -19.54 1.63
C VAL A 5 1.16 -18.43 1.37
N LYS A 6 0.88 -17.57 2.37
CA LYS A 6 0.02 -16.40 2.21
C LYS A 6 0.54 -15.48 1.12
N LEU A 7 1.83 -15.11 1.16
CA LEU A 7 2.43 -14.21 0.19
C LEU A 7 2.36 -14.77 -1.23
N ILE A 8 2.62 -16.06 -1.41
CA ILE A 8 2.50 -16.72 -2.71
C ILE A 8 1.06 -16.66 -3.21
N LEU A 9 0.08 -16.97 -2.36
CA LEU A 9 -1.34 -16.91 -2.74
C LEU A 9 -1.77 -15.47 -3.07
N ASP A 10 -1.32 -14.48 -2.31
CA ASP A 10 -1.59 -13.06 -2.56
C ASP A 10 -1.06 -12.64 -3.95
N ILE A 11 0.14 -13.09 -4.33
CA ILE A 11 0.73 -12.82 -5.66
C ILE A 11 -0.03 -13.56 -6.76
N VAL A 12 -0.29 -14.85 -6.57
CA VAL A 12 -0.93 -15.70 -7.59
C VAL A 12 -2.36 -15.23 -7.87
N MET A 13 -3.16 -15.01 -6.84
CA MET A 13 -4.54 -14.55 -6.96
C MET A 13 -4.63 -13.08 -7.40
N GLY A 14 -3.67 -12.24 -6.96
CA GLY A 14 -3.66 -10.82 -7.29
C GLY A 14 -3.09 -10.49 -8.67
N THR A 15 -2.33 -11.40 -9.29
CA THR A 15 -1.56 -11.10 -10.51
C THR A 15 -1.62 -12.22 -11.53
N VAL A 16 -1.14 -13.41 -11.17
CA VAL A 16 -0.91 -14.49 -12.15
C VAL A 16 -2.23 -14.98 -12.73
N ILE A 17 -3.20 -15.29 -11.88
CA ILE A 17 -4.50 -15.84 -12.32
C ILE A 17 -5.26 -14.84 -13.20
N PRO A 18 -5.44 -13.56 -12.81
CA PRO A 18 -6.14 -12.58 -13.67
C PRO A 18 -5.52 -12.45 -15.07
N ILE A 19 -4.19 -12.41 -15.17
CA ILE A 19 -3.48 -12.32 -16.45
C ILE A 19 -3.74 -13.57 -17.29
N LEU A 20 -3.61 -14.76 -16.70
CA LEU A 20 -3.85 -16.02 -17.42
C LEU A 20 -5.30 -16.14 -17.90
N ILE A 21 -6.27 -15.65 -17.13
CA ILE A 21 -7.68 -15.61 -17.53
C ILE A 21 -7.84 -14.69 -18.74
N LEU A 22 -7.32 -13.46 -18.67
CA LEU A 22 -7.41 -12.47 -19.75
C LEU A 22 -6.76 -12.94 -21.05
N ASP A 23 -5.66 -13.69 -20.98
CA ASP A 23 -4.97 -14.18 -22.19
C ASP A 23 -5.65 -15.41 -22.80
N ASN A 24 -6.09 -16.36 -21.97
CA ASN A 24 -6.38 -17.72 -22.45
C ASN A 24 -7.86 -18.08 -22.49
N LEU A 25 -8.73 -17.38 -21.75
CA LEU A 25 -10.13 -17.83 -21.57
C LEU A 25 -11.16 -17.12 -22.46
N ASN A 26 -10.72 -16.29 -23.40
CA ASN A 26 -11.61 -15.49 -24.27
C ASN A 26 -12.54 -16.34 -25.12
N GLU A 27 -12.04 -17.43 -25.72
CA GLU A 27 -12.83 -18.28 -26.60
C GLU A 27 -13.88 -19.10 -25.85
N GLN A 28 -13.59 -19.52 -24.62
CA GLN A 28 -14.49 -20.38 -23.84
C GLN A 28 -15.57 -19.59 -23.09
N LEU A 29 -15.25 -18.39 -22.59
CA LEU A 29 -16.17 -17.59 -21.76
C LEU A 29 -16.80 -16.41 -22.50
N GLY A 30 -16.24 -16.02 -23.65
CA GLY A 30 -16.53 -14.75 -24.29
C GLY A 30 -15.74 -13.59 -23.65
N THR A 31 -15.33 -12.64 -24.46
CA THR A 31 -14.41 -11.55 -24.11
C THR A 31 -14.85 -10.72 -22.89
N VAL A 32 -16.11 -10.31 -22.85
CA VAL A 32 -16.67 -9.51 -21.75
C VAL A 32 -16.69 -10.31 -20.44
N THR A 33 -17.12 -11.57 -20.49
CA THR A 33 -17.13 -12.45 -19.32
C THR A 33 -15.72 -12.69 -18.80
N THR A 34 -14.76 -12.95 -19.68
CA THR A 34 -13.35 -13.13 -19.33
C THR A 34 -12.80 -11.92 -18.59
N TYR A 35 -13.08 -10.70 -19.08
CA TYR A 35 -12.68 -9.47 -18.42
C TYR A 35 -13.26 -9.33 -17.01
N VAL A 36 -14.56 -9.54 -16.86
CA VAL A 36 -15.25 -9.46 -15.55
C VAL A 36 -14.71 -10.50 -14.58
N VAL A 37 -14.56 -11.75 -15.03
CA VAL A 37 -14.05 -12.84 -14.19
C VAL A 37 -12.63 -12.52 -13.71
N ALA A 38 -11.74 -12.10 -14.61
CA ALA A 38 -10.37 -11.72 -14.26
C ALA A 38 -10.32 -10.59 -13.21
N ALA A 39 -11.18 -9.57 -13.35
CA ALA A 39 -11.25 -8.45 -12.42
C ALA A 39 -11.81 -8.85 -11.05
N LEU A 40 -12.70 -9.85 -10.99
CA LEU A 40 -13.30 -10.33 -9.74
C LEU A 40 -12.38 -11.22 -8.93
N VAL A 41 -11.42 -11.93 -9.54
CA VAL A 41 -10.47 -12.80 -8.80
C VAL A 41 -9.75 -12.07 -7.65
N PRO A 42 -9.05 -10.94 -7.86
CA PRO A 42 -8.33 -10.28 -6.78
C PRO A 42 -9.29 -9.71 -5.72
N VAL A 43 -10.48 -9.25 -6.13
CA VAL A 43 -11.51 -8.75 -5.22
C VAL A 43 -12.01 -9.87 -4.32
N ALA A 44 -12.42 -10.99 -4.91
CA ALA A 44 -12.86 -12.18 -4.18
C ALA A 44 -11.77 -12.70 -3.24
N TRP A 45 -10.50 -12.72 -3.68
CA TRP A 45 -9.38 -13.11 -2.83
C TRP A 45 -9.22 -12.21 -1.61
N ILE A 46 -9.31 -10.88 -1.77
CA ILE A 46 -9.24 -9.94 -0.64
C ILE A 46 -10.39 -10.21 0.35
N PHE A 47 -11.60 -10.47 -0.14
CA PHE A 47 -12.73 -10.84 0.71
C PHE A 47 -12.48 -12.16 1.45
N ILE A 48 -11.98 -13.18 0.75
CA ILE A 48 -11.65 -14.47 1.37
C ILE A 48 -10.59 -14.28 2.46
N ASP A 49 -9.52 -13.53 2.18
CA ASP A 49 -8.48 -13.26 3.16
C ASP A 49 -9.03 -12.50 4.37
N LEU A 50 -9.83 -11.45 4.15
CA LEU A 50 -10.38 -10.64 5.23
C LEU A 50 -11.34 -11.43 6.14
N PHE A 51 -12.30 -12.15 5.55
CA PHE A 51 -13.40 -12.77 6.30
C PHE A 51 -13.05 -14.18 6.81
N PHE A 52 -12.15 -14.90 6.15
CA PHE A 52 -11.89 -16.32 6.47
C PHE A 52 -10.46 -16.61 6.94
N ILE A 53 -9.47 -15.79 6.56
CA ILE A 53 -8.06 -16.06 6.89
C ILE A 53 -7.56 -15.11 8.00
N THR A 54 -7.46 -13.83 7.71
CA THR A 54 -6.89 -12.81 8.59
C THR A 54 -7.87 -12.45 9.71
N LYS A 55 -9.18 -12.32 9.41
CA LYS A 55 -10.27 -12.08 10.38
C LYS A 55 -10.05 -10.90 11.34
N ARG A 56 -9.28 -9.89 10.94
CA ARG A 56 -9.04 -8.68 11.75
C ARG A 56 -9.67 -7.49 11.04
N PHE A 57 -10.58 -6.79 11.72
CA PHE A 57 -11.15 -5.53 11.27
C PHE A 57 -10.49 -4.38 12.06
N ASN A 58 -9.45 -3.80 11.47
CA ASN A 58 -8.82 -2.55 11.90
C ASN A 58 -8.91 -1.48 10.79
N PHE A 59 -8.42 -0.27 11.07
CA PHE A 59 -8.48 0.84 10.11
C PHE A 59 -7.83 0.49 8.75
N ILE A 60 -6.69 -0.21 8.76
CA ILE A 60 -6.03 -0.63 7.51
C ILE A 60 -6.90 -1.63 6.75
N THR A 61 -7.44 -2.65 7.41
CA THR A 61 -8.26 -3.66 6.72
C THR A 61 -9.59 -3.09 6.25
N SER A 62 -10.20 -2.15 6.98
CA SER A 62 -11.39 -1.42 6.53
C SER A 62 -11.08 -0.56 5.30
N TYR A 63 -9.92 0.10 5.28
CA TYR A 63 -9.44 0.85 4.12
C TYR A 63 -9.21 -0.08 2.91
N VAL A 64 -8.50 -1.19 3.10
CA VAL A 64 -8.25 -2.19 2.06
C VAL A 64 -9.57 -2.76 1.53
N ALA A 65 -10.53 -3.06 2.40
CA ALA A 65 -11.85 -3.56 2.02
C ALA A 65 -12.65 -2.53 1.20
N ALA A 66 -12.74 -1.28 1.68
CA ALA A 66 -13.43 -0.21 0.97
C ALA A 66 -12.81 0.03 -0.42
N PHE A 67 -11.48 -0.03 -0.49
CA PHE A 67 -10.75 0.11 -1.74
C PHE A 67 -10.97 -1.07 -2.69
N ALA A 68 -11.00 -2.30 -2.18
CA ALA A 68 -11.32 -3.49 -2.97
C ALA A 68 -12.75 -3.44 -3.55
N ILE A 69 -13.71 -2.94 -2.77
CA ILE A 69 -15.08 -2.69 -3.25
C ILE A 69 -15.07 -1.66 -4.38
N GLY A 70 -14.38 -0.52 -4.19
CA GLY A 70 -14.25 0.51 -5.21
C GLY A 70 -13.66 -0.04 -6.52
N ARG A 71 -12.61 -0.86 -6.42
CA ARG A 71 -12.03 -1.54 -7.59
C ARG A 71 -13.01 -2.52 -8.24
N GLY A 72 -13.73 -3.31 -7.45
CA GLY A 72 -14.76 -4.23 -7.96
C GLY A 72 -15.89 -3.49 -8.69
N LEU A 73 -16.37 -2.37 -8.16
CA LEU A 73 -17.37 -1.53 -8.82
C LEU A 73 -16.83 -0.93 -10.13
N LEU A 74 -15.60 -0.41 -10.10
CA LEU A 74 -14.94 0.12 -11.30
C LEU A 74 -14.78 -0.96 -12.38
N ALA A 75 -14.61 -2.24 -12.02
CA ALA A 75 -14.52 -3.32 -13.01
C ALA A 75 -15.73 -3.35 -13.97
N PHE A 76 -16.93 -3.03 -13.49
CA PHE A 76 -18.16 -2.98 -14.31
C PHE A 76 -18.30 -1.71 -15.16
N TRP A 77 -17.39 -0.74 -15.03
CA TRP A 77 -17.33 0.42 -15.91
C TRP A 77 -16.64 0.03 -17.22
N PHE A 78 -17.42 -0.44 -18.20
CA PHE A 78 -16.90 -0.91 -19.49
C PHE A 78 -16.52 0.27 -20.39
N VAL A 79 -15.22 0.48 -20.53
CA VAL A 79 -14.62 1.59 -21.30
C VAL A 79 -13.32 1.14 -21.95
N ASP A 80 -12.94 1.81 -23.04
CA ASP A 80 -11.70 1.64 -23.78
C ASP A 80 -10.96 2.97 -23.96
N GLY A 81 -9.80 2.92 -24.64
CA GLY A 81 -8.96 4.07 -24.96
C GLY A 81 -8.63 4.95 -23.75
N ILE A 82 -8.85 6.25 -23.87
CA ILE A 82 -8.50 7.23 -22.82
C ILE A 82 -9.32 7.04 -21.53
N GLN A 83 -10.58 6.61 -21.65
CA GLN A 83 -11.43 6.37 -20.50
C GLN A 83 -10.95 5.15 -19.72
N PHE A 84 -10.48 4.10 -20.41
CA PHE A 84 -9.82 2.96 -19.79
C PHE A 84 -8.53 3.36 -19.08
N ALA A 85 -7.65 4.11 -19.76
CA ALA A 85 -6.40 4.58 -19.17
C ALA A 85 -6.62 5.40 -17.88
N PHE A 86 -7.66 6.25 -17.88
CA PHE A 86 -8.08 7.00 -16.70
C PHE A 86 -8.61 6.07 -15.61
N LYS A 87 -9.57 5.19 -15.94
CA LYS A 87 -10.18 4.21 -15.04
C LYS A 87 -9.13 3.38 -14.32
N ASP A 88 -8.16 2.84 -15.05
CA ASP A 88 -7.11 1.99 -14.48
C ASP A 88 -6.18 2.77 -13.52
N SER A 89 -5.98 4.05 -13.80
CA SER A 89 -5.13 4.95 -13.01
C SER A 89 -5.83 5.59 -11.80
N VAL A 90 -7.14 5.35 -11.61
CA VAL A 90 -7.92 5.88 -10.46
C VAL A 90 -7.30 5.48 -9.12
N SER A 91 -6.70 4.29 -9.05
CA SER A 91 -6.05 3.83 -7.82
C SER A 91 -4.89 4.73 -7.38
N SER A 92 -4.04 5.15 -8.29
CA SER A 92 -2.95 6.08 -8.02
C SER A 92 -3.49 7.47 -7.67
N LEU A 93 -4.54 7.95 -8.36
CA LEU A 93 -5.19 9.22 -8.04
C LEU A 93 -5.73 9.23 -6.60
N PHE A 94 -6.36 8.13 -6.18
CA PHE A 94 -6.84 7.98 -4.82
C PHE A 94 -5.70 8.01 -3.80
N ALA A 95 -4.60 7.29 -4.06
CA ALA A 95 -3.41 7.36 -3.20
C ALA A 95 -2.86 8.80 -3.11
N VAL A 96 -2.73 9.49 -4.24
CA VAL A 96 -2.29 10.89 -4.29
C VAL A 96 -3.19 11.80 -3.45
N MET A 97 -4.52 11.66 -3.58
CA MET A 97 -5.47 12.42 -2.77
C MET A 97 -5.31 12.13 -1.28
N ILE A 98 -5.27 10.87 -0.88
CA ILE A 98 -5.18 10.48 0.53
C ILE A 98 -3.88 10.97 1.17
N PHE A 99 -2.73 10.75 0.53
CA PHE A 99 -1.45 11.21 1.04
C PHE A 99 -1.36 12.74 1.04
N GLY A 100 -1.85 13.41 -0.01
CA GLY A 100 -1.90 14.86 -0.11
C GLY A 100 -2.78 15.51 0.96
N ILE A 101 -4.02 15.04 1.13
CA ILE A 101 -4.94 15.51 2.17
C ILE A 101 -4.33 15.31 3.55
N SER A 102 -3.66 14.17 3.80
CA SER A 102 -3.03 13.88 5.10
C SER A 102 -1.96 14.92 5.49
N ILE A 103 -1.23 15.44 4.51
CA ILE A 103 -0.25 16.52 4.72
C ILE A 103 -0.97 17.85 5.02
N ILE A 104 -2.02 18.17 4.26
CA ILE A 104 -2.81 19.40 4.43
C ILE A 104 -3.41 19.48 5.84
N ILE A 105 -3.98 18.38 6.33
CA ILE A 105 -4.57 18.31 7.68
C ILE A 105 -3.53 18.10 8.80
N ARG A 106 -2.22 18.15 8.47
CA ARG A 106 -1.08 17.97 9.39
C ARG A 106 -1.05 16.63 10.13
N LYS A 107 -1.68 15.60 9.57
CA LYS A 107 -1.71 14.23 10.10
C LYS A 107 -1.13 13.27 9.04
N PRO A 108 0.21 13.26 8.86
CA PRO A 108 0.86 12.49 7.80
C PRO A 108 0.45 11.01 7.89
N ILE A 109 -0.14 10.46 6.83
CA ILE A 109 -0.79 9.14 6.92
C ILE A 109 0.16 8.01 7.31
N ILE A 110 1.45 8.14 6.97
CA ILE A 110 2.49 7.17 7.36
C ILE A 110 2.55 6.94 8.88
N GLN A 111 2.16 7.92 9.70
CA GLN A 111 2.11 7.74 11.15
C GLN A 111 1.17 6.60 11.58
N TYR A 112 0.06 6.40 10.85
CA TYR A 112 -0.94 5.37 11.19
C TYR A 112 -0.47 3.98 10.76
N PHE A 113 0.24 3.89 9.63
CA PHE A 113 0.90 2.66 9.22
C PHE A 113 2.01 2.28 10.21
N LEU A 114 2.80 3.26 10.68
CA LEU A 114 3.84 3.02 11.67
C LEU A 114 3.26 2.58 13.02
N MET A 115 2.21 3.24 13.52
CA MET A 115 1.54 2.87 14.77
C MET A 115 1.04 1.42 14.72
N GLN A 116 0.44 1.01 13.60
CA GLN A 116 -0.02 -0.37 13.43
C GLN A 116 1.10 -1.37 13.16
N GLY A 117 2.18 -0.94 12.49
CA GLY A 117 3.33 -1.80 12.21
C GLY A 117 4.18 -2.07 13.45
N LEU A 118 4.32 -1.10 14.35
CA LEU A 118 4.98 -1.28 15.64
C LEU A 118 4.08 -2.01 16.65
N GLY A 119 2.77 -1.76 16.61
CA GLY A 119 1.78 -2.51 17.38
C GLY A 119 1.97 -2.44 18.90
N PRO A 120 1.76 -1.27 19.55
CA PRO A 120 1.85 -1.15 21.00
C PRO A 120 0.90 -2.13 21.71
N ASP A 121 1.40 -2.82 22.73
CA ASP A 121 0.66 -3.83 23.51
C ASP A 121 -0.09 -3.21 24.69
N SER A 122 0.28 -1.99 25.10
CA SER A 122 -0.35 -1.28 26.21
C SER A 122 -0.74 0.17 25.88
N PRO A 123 -1.76 0.75 26.57
CA PRO A 123 -2.09 2.17 26.41
C PRO A 123 -0.92 3.11 26.75
N GLN A 124 -0.02 2.67 27.64
CA GLN A 124 1.17 3.42 28.01
C GLN A 124 2.18 3.45 26.85
N GLU A 125 2.48 2.31 26.24
CA GLU A 125 3.32 2.24 25.03
C GLU A 125 2.77 3.08 23.89
N GLU A 126 1.44 3.03 23.68
CA GLU A 126 0.79 3.85 22.65
C GLU A 126 0.98 5.35 22.94
N LYS A 127 0.86 5.77 24.21
CA LYS A 127 1.08 7.15 24.63
C LYS A 127 2.54 7.57 24.43
N SER A 128 3.50 6.74 24.86
CA SER A 128 4.94 7.00 24.71
C SER A 128 5.33 7.09 23.23
N LEU A 129 4.82 6.18 22.39
CA LEU A 129 5.06 6.20 20.95
C LEU A 129 4.46 7.47 20.33
N LYS A 130 3.21 7.84 20.65
CA LYS A 130 2.62 9.12 20.22
C LYS A 130 3.44 10.32 20.65
N GLY A 131 4.06 10.28 21.84
CA GLY A 131 5.00 11.30 22.33
C GLY A 131 6.24 11.39 21.43
N LEU A 132 6.87 10.26 21.14
CA LEU A 132 8.03 10.17 20.24
C LEU A 132 7.70 10.68 18.83
N LEU A 133 6.54 10.32 18.27
CA LEU A 133 6.14 10.74 16.92
C LEU A 133 5.90 12.26 16.79
N LYS A 134 5.68 12.97 17.90
CA LYS A 134 5.55 14.42 17.94
C LYS A 134 6.89 15.15 18.04
N GLU A 135 7.98 14.45 18.32
CA GLU A 135 9.30 15.07 18.39
C GLU A 135 9.66 15.72 17.04
N PRO A 136 10.24 16.94 17.02
CA PRO A 136 10.37 17.73 15.81
C PRO A 136 11.07 17.02 14.63
N LYS A 137 12.15 16.27 14.88
CA LYS A 137 12.82 15.53 13.80
C LYS A 137 12.00 14.33 13.31
N VAL A 138 11.29 13.65 14.21
CA VAL A 138 10.44 12.50 13.85
C VAL A 138 9.26 12.98 13.01
N TYR A 139 8.56 14.02 13.44
CA TYR A 139 7.43 14.58 12.71
C TYR A 139 7.84 15.08 11.31
N ARG A 140 8.99 15.76 11.19
CA ARG A 140 9.53 16.16 9.87
C ARG A 140 9.81 14.96 8.97
N SER A 141 10.38 13.88 9.52
CA SER A 141 10.60 12.65 8.76
C SER A 141 9.28 11.98 8.34
N LEU A 142 8.24 12.00 9.17
CA LEU A 142 6.90 11.52 8.80
C LEU A 142 6.30 12.31 7.63
N VAL A 143 6.40 13.65 7.67
CA VAL A 143 5.93 14.53 6.59
C VAL A 143 6.74 14.29 5.32
N ASN A 144 8.07 14.24 5.41
CA ASN A 144 8.94 14.02 4.25
C ASN A 144 8.74 12.64 3.63
N GLY A 145 8.59 11.60 4.46
CA GLY A 145 8.23 10.25 3.98
C GLY A 145 6.87 10.25 3.29
N THR A 146 5.88 10.93 3.84
CA THR A 146 4.54 11.04 3.23
C THR A 146 4.61 11.77 1.88
N LYS A 147 5.41 12.84 1.76
CA LYS A 147 5.67 13.54 0.50
C LYS A 147 6.38 12.66 -0.52
N LEU A 148 7.36 11.86 -0.09
CA LEU A 148 8.07 10.95 -0.98
C LEU A 148 7.10 9.93 -1.60
N VAL A 149 6.29 9.26 -0.78
CA VAL A 149 5.30 8.29 -1.26
C VAL A 149 4.26 8.97 -2.14
N LEU A 150 3.80 10.17 -1.79
CA LEU A 150 2.88 10.98 -2.61
C LEU A 150 3.45 11.26 -4.02
N ILE A 151 4.69 11.74 -4.09
CA ILE A 151 5.34 12.08 -5.36
C ILE A 151 5.52 10.82 -6.21
N ILE A 152 5.96 9.72 -5.61
CA ILE A 152 6.13 8.46 -6.34
C ILE A 152 4.79 7.93 -6.82
N ALA A 153 3.74 7.94 -5.99
CA ALA A 153 2.39 7.53 -6.41
C ALA A 153 1.83 8.39 -7.55
N LEU A 154 2.13 9.70 -7.56
CA LEU A 154 1.77 10.59 -8.66
C LEU A 154 2.51 10.21 -9.95
N LEU A 155 3.82 10.00 -9.88
CA LEU A 155 4.64 9.64 -11.03
C LEU A 155 4.26 8.26 -11.58
N THR A 156 4.05 7.27 -10.73
CA THR A 156 3.60 5.94 -11.16
C THR A 156 2.19 5.98 -11.73
N GLY A 157 1.28 6.78 -11.17
CA GLY A 157 -0.06 7.00 -11.73
C GLY A 157 -0.03 7.63 -13.13
N ILE A 158 0.81 8.65 -13.33
CA ILE A 158 1.01 9.27 -14.65
C ILE A 158 1.59 8.25 -15.63
N ALA A 159 2.62 7.51 -15.22
CA ALA A 159 3.22 6.46 -16.05
C ALA A 159 2.20 5.37 -16.41
N ASN A 160 1.38 4.93 -15.45
CA ASN A 160 0.32 3.94 -15.68
C ASN A 160 -0.70 4.43 -16.71
N PHE A 161 -1.12 5.69 -16.61
CA PHE A 161 -2.04 6.30 -17.57
C PHE A 161 -1.47 6.26 -18.98
N PHE A 162 -0.23 6.70 -19.16
CA PHE A 162 0.41 6.70 -20.48
C PHE A 162 0.67 5.29 -21.00
N LEU A 163 1.07 4.34 -20.15
CA LEU A 163 1.25 2.94 -20.56
C LEU A 163 -0.06 2.34 -21.08
N ASN A 164 -1.16 2.54 -20.35
CA ASN A 164 -2.48 2.08 -20.78
C ASN A 164 -2.92 2.74 -22.09
N LEU A 165 -2.69 4.06 -22.24
CA LEU A 165 -3.07 4.80 -23.43
C LEU A 165 -2.36 4.30 -24.70
N HIS A 166 -1.12 3.83 -24.58
CA HIS A 166 -0.31 3.39 -25.73
C HIS A 166 -0.41 1.88 -26.00
N ILE A 167 -0.68 1.07 -24.98
CA ILE A 167 -0.72 -0.40 -25.10
C ILE A 167 -2.15 -0.89 -25.34
N VAL A 168 -3.14 -0.32 -24.65
CA VAL A 168 -4.55 -0.75 -24.73
C VAL A 168 -5.30 0.14 -25.71
N VAL A 169 -5.14 -0.21 -26.99
CA VAL A 169 -5.68 0.54 -28.13
C VAL A 169 -6.87 -0.14 -28.80
N ALA A 170 -7.11 -1.41 -28.50
CA ALA A 170 -8.24 -2.16 -29.03
C ALA A 170 -9.57 -1.76 -28.34
N ASP A 171 -10.68 -1.96 -29.05
CA ASP A 171 -12.01 -1.67 -28.52
C ASP A 171 -12.41 -2.66 -27.43
N PHE A 172 -13.16 -2.18 -26.43
CA PHE A 172 -13.67 -3.01 -25.36
C PHE A 172 -14.53 -4.16 -25.92
N GLY A 173 -14.41 -5.35 -25.32
CA GLY A 173 -15.15 -6.54 -25.75
C GLY A 173 -14.49 -7.31 -26.90
N THR A 174 -13.26 -6.96 -27.28
CA THR A 174 -12.43 -7.76 -28.20
C THR A 174 -11.42 -8.62 -27.44
N THR A 175 -10.99 -9.73 -28.03
CA THR A 175 -9.90 -10.55 -27.48
C THR A 175 -8.59 -9.75 -27.41
N ALA A 176 -8.34 -8.92 -28.42
CA ALA A 176 -7.17 -8.05 -28.47
C ALA A 176 -7.13 -7.08 -27.28
N PHE A 177 -8.26 -6.50 -26.89
CA PHE A 177 -8.34 -5.65 -25.70
C PHE A 177 -7.93 -6.41 -24.44
N ASN A 178 -8.48 -7.61 -24.20
CA ASN A 178 -8.12 -8.38 -23.01
C ASN A 178 -6.63 -8.77 -22.97
N GLN A 179 -6.05 -9.15 -24.10
CA GLN A 179 -4.62 -9.46 -24.21
C GLN A 179 -3.74 -8.22 -23.98
N GLN A 180 -4.13 -7.06 -24.50
CA GLN A 180 -3.42 -5.81 -24.23
C GLN A 180 -3.51 -5.40 -22.76
N VAL A 181 -4.68 -5.59 -22.13
CA VAL A 181 -4.87 -5.38 -20.68
C VAL A 181 -3.99 -6.33 -19.87
N ALA A 182 -3.91 -7.61 -20.25
CA ALA A 182 -3.02 -8.58 -19.62
C ALA A 182 -1.55 -8.16 -19.74
N GLN A 183 -1.13 -7.75 -20.93
CA GLN A 183 0.22 -7.28 -21.22
C GLN A 183 0.60 -6.04 -20.39
N VAL A 184 -0.22 -4.99 -20.40
CA VAL A 184 0.09 -3.77 -19.64
C VAL A 184 0.10 -4.04 -18.14
N ASN A 185 -0.81 -4.89 -17.63
CA ASN A 185 -0.83 -5.28 -16.22
C ASN A 185 0.43 -6.04 -15.80
N ALA A 186 0.95 -6.93 -16.66
CA ALA A 186 2.20 -7.63 -16.41
C ALA A 186 3.38 -6.65 -16.30
N ILE A 187 3.44 -5.66 -17.20
CA ILE A 187 4.48 -4.62 -17.20
C ILE A 187 4.36 -3.74 -15.94
N THR A 188 3.19 -3.17 -15.69
CA THR A 188 2.97 -2.20 -14.61
C THR A 188 3.14 -2.84 -13.24
N ARG A 189 2.76 -4.12 -13.08
CA ARG A 189 2.97 -4.85 -11.84
C ARG A 189 4.43 -4.91 -11.41
N ILE A 190 5.38 -4.95 -12.34
CA ILE A 190 6.80 -4.93 -12.00
C ILE A 190 7.32 -3.49 -11.99
N ALA A 191 7.11 -2.76 -13.09
CA ALA A 191 7.72 -1.46 -13.33
C ALA A 191 7.25 -0.39 -12.32
N LEU A 192 5.99 -0.43 -11.88
CA LEU A 192 5.44 0.57 -10.96
C LEU A 192 5.56 0.14 -9.49
N THR A 193 5.46 -1.15 -9.20
CA THR A 193 5.57 -1.64 -7.80
C THR A 193 6.96 -1.44 -7.22
N ILE A 194 8.02 -1.59 -8.02
CA ILE A 194 9.40 -1.40 -7.56
C ILE A 194 9.63 0.01 -6.98
N PRO A 195 9.37 1.10 -7.73
CA PRO A 195 9.56 2.44 -7.18
C PRO A 195 8.63 2.73 -5.99
N GLU A 196 7.40 2.21 -5.99
CA GLU A 196 6.48 2.36 -4.86
C GLU A 196 7.03 1.70 -3.59
N LEU A 197 7.48 0.45 -3.66
CA LEU A 197 8.11 -0.25 -2.54
C LEU A 197 9.40 0.42 -2.08
N ALA A 198 10.23 0.88 -3.02
CA ALA A 198 11.45 1.62 -2.71
C ALA A 198 11.14 2.90 -1.93
N SER A 199 10.09 3.64 -2.33
CA SER A 199 9.67 4.87 -1.65
C SER A 199 9.27 4.63 -0.20
N ILE A 200 8.54 3.53 0.06
CA ILE A 200 8.14 3.12 1.41
C ILE A 200 9.36 2.71 2.23
N GLY A 201 10.26 1.91 1.65
CA GLY A 201 11.49 1.48 2.32
C GLY A 201 12.40 2.65 2.72
N ILE A 202 12.57 3.61 1.80
CA ILE A 202 13.33 4.84 2.06
C ILE A 202 12.66 5.68 3.15
N ALA A 203 11.34 5.87 3.07
CA ALA A 203 10.59 6.60 4.10
C ALA A 203 10.74 5.94 5.48
N ALA A 204 10.58 4.62 5.55
CA ALA A 204 10.73 3.84 6.78
C ALA A 204 12.14 3.96 7.36
N ALA A 205 13.19 3.89 6.53
CA ALA A 205 14.57 4.05 6.98
C ALA A 205 14.83 5.44 7.59
N TYR A 206 14.32 6.52 6.95
CA TYR A 206 14.46 7.88 7.47
C TYR A 206 13.67 8.11 8.76
N ILE A 207 12.45 7.58 8.85
CA ILE A 207 11.62 7.67 10.06
C ILE A 207 12.27 6.90 11.21
N ARG A 208 12.75 5.68 10.95
CA ARG A 208 13.49 4.88 11.94
C ARG A 208 14.69 5.66 12.45
N ARG A 209 15.54 6.17 11.57
CA ARG A 209 16.72 6.97 11.96
C ARG A 209 16.33 8.18 12.82
N ALA A 210 15.22 8.85 12.53
CA ALA A 210 14.75 9.98 13.31
C ALA A 210 14.18 9.59 14.68
N MET A 211 13.52 8.44 14.80
CA MET A 211 13.05 7.93 16.09
C MET A 211 14.22 7.56 17.00
N PHE A 212 15.18 6.78 16.49
CA PHE A 212 16.35 6.34 17.24
C PHE A 212 17.25 7.50 17.70
N TYR A 213 17.23 8.64 17.00
CA TYR A 213 17.90 9.86 17.44
C TYR A 213 17.44 10.36 18.83
N TYR A 214 16.18 10.13 19.20
CA TYR A 214 15.61 10.55 20.49
C TYR A 214 15.60 9.43 21.54
N LEU A 215 15.96 8.21 21.15
CA LEU A 215 16.05 7.11 22.08
C LEU A 215 17.43 7.11 22.76
N PRO A 216 17.52 6.74 24.05
CA PRO A 216 18.80 6.54 24.73
C PRO A 216 19.54 5.32 24.15
N LYS A 217 20.77 5.09 24.62
CA LYS A 217 21.51 3.85 24.37
C LYS A 217 21.49 3.00 25.63
N GLU A 218 21.30 1.69 25.52
CA GLU A 218 21.59 0.78 26.63
C GLU A 218 23.08 0.82 26.95
N LYS A 219 23.44 0.78 28.24
CA LYS A 219 24.84 0.59 28.63
C LYS A 219 25.30 -0.74 28.02
N ASP A 220 26.35 -0.69 27.22
CA ASP A 220 27.04 -1.83 26.59
C ASP A 220 26.41 -2.43 25.31
N LYS A 221 25.37 -1.83 24.72
CA LYS A 221 24.85 -2.24 23.40
C LYS A 221 24.72 -1.07 22.43
N ASP A 222 24.90 -1.35 21.14
CA ASP A 222 24.51 -0.38 20.12
C ASP A 222 22.98 -0.33 19.99
N GLN A 223 22.47 0.84 19.62
CA GLN A 223 21.02 1.10 19.52
C GLN A 223 20.30 0.13 18.57
N SER A 224 21.01 -0.40 17.57
CA SER A 224 20.45 -1.38 16.62
C SER A 224 20.24 -2.78 17.21
N GLU A 225 20.83 -3.08 18.38
CA GLU A 225 20.77 -4.39 19.03
C GLU A 225 19.76 -4.44 20.19
N SER A 226 19.30 -3.28 20.67
CA SER A 226 18.30 -3.16 21.72
C SER A 226 16.88 -3.19 21.14
N ASP A 227 15.93 -3.72 21.92
CA ASP A 227 14.52 -3.70 21.53
C ASP A 227 13.99 -2.26 21.52
N PHE A 228 13.14 -1.94 20.52
CA PHE A 228 12.61 -0.59 20.38
C PHE A 228 11.78 -0.16 21.60
N TRP A 229 11.00 -1.07 22.18
CA TRP A 229 10.13 -0.77 23.31
C TRP A 229 10.93 -0.57 24.60
N ASP A 230 11.99 -1.35 24.81
CA ASP A 230 12.91 -1.17 25.93
C ASP A 230 13.55 0.23 25.89
N LEU A 231 14.06 0.63 24.73
CA LEU A 231 14.62 1.97 24.53
C LEU A 231 13.60 3.10 24.72
N LEU A 232 12.35 2.89 24.29
CA LEU A 232 11.29 3.86 24.46
C LEU A 232 10.89 4.00 25.94
N GLN A 233 10.86 2.89 26.69
CA GLN A 233 10.61 2.92 28.12
C GLN A 233 11.71 3.65 28.87
N LEU A 234 12.98 3.39 28.55
CA LEU A 234 14.13 4.11 29.11
C LEU A 234 14.02 5.63 28.89
N ARG A 235 13.65 6.06 27.68
CA ARG A 235 13.42 7.48 27.37
C ARG A 235 12.39 8.14 28.29
N GLU A 236 11.28 7.44 28.57
CA GLU A 236 10.22 7.98 29.43
C GLU A 236 10.64 8.03 30.91
N ILE A 237 11.43 7.05 31.37
CA ILE A 237 12.01 7.05 32.72
C ILE A 237 12.96 8.25 32.89
N GLU A 238 13.86 8.46 31.92
CA GLU A 238 14.82 9.58 31.95
C GLU A 238 14.11 10.94 31.90
N LYS A 239 13.07 11.09 31.06
CA LYS A 239 12.25 12.33 31.04
C LYS A 239 11.58 12.59 32.37
N THR A 240 10.97 11.56 32.98
CA THR A 240 10.29 11.71 34.27
C THR A 240 11.26 12.11 35.38
N ALA A 241 12.47 11.57 35.37
CA ALA A 241 13.53 11.92 36.33
C ALA A 241 14.12 13.32 36.10
N ALA A 242 14.07 13.86 34.88
CA ALA A 242 14.51 15.22 34.58
C ALA A 242 13.48 16.30 34.94
N ASP A 243 12.19 15.93 34.99
CA ASP A 243 11.08 16.82 35.33
C ASP A 243 10.75 16.85 36.85
N SER A 244 11.41 16.02 37.66
CA SER A 244 11.26 15.92 39.13
C SER A 244 12.37 16.64 39.89
#